data_AF-A0A925VQM2-F1
#
_entry.id   AF-A0A925VQM2-F1
#
_cell.length_a   1.000
_cell.length_b   1.000
_cell.length_c   1.000
_cell.angle_alpha   90.00
_cell.angle_beta   90.00
_cell.angle_gamma   90.00
#
_symmetry.space_group_name_H-M   'P 1'
#
loop_
_entity.id
_entity.type
_entity.pdbx_description
1 polymer ?
#
loop_
_entity_poly.entity_id
_entity_poly.type
_entity_poly.pdbx_seq_one_letter_code
_entity_poly.pdbx_strand_id
1 'polypeptide(L)'
;MATDDWYSLDCRGALAAEFGVVGQRALLLLDEEGVLRWKIVVEPGQDVRPGQVLAALEALKPPLAAPDAAVVVSGVSRRTFVTAALAAAALLLLPGGSAAEGSNAASGATGPAAGHDLGNTVPVVLTINGETHRLQLDPRVVLLDALRENLHLTGTKKGCDHGQCGACTVHLDGQSALACLTLAAMSQGKQITTIEGLATGDALHPMQAAFLKHDAFQCGYCTPGQIMAATALVQDKQARSPVELREAMSGNLCRCAAYPNILAAIEEAQRA
;
A
#
# COMPACT_ATOMS: atom_id res chain seq x y z
N MET A 1 -3.67 -17.85 25.49
CA MET A 1 -3.67 -18.37 24.10
C MET A 1 -2.49 -17.68 23.43
N ALA A 2 -1.25 -18.18 23.58
CA ALA A 2 -0.65 -19.32 22.86
C ALA A 2 -0.63 -19.04 21.34
N THR A 3 0.49 -18.98 20.62
CA THR A 3 1.94 -19.01 20.91
C THR A 3 2.62 -18.32 19.72
N ASP A 4 3.54 -17.40 19.99
CA ASP A 4 4.55 -17.01 18.99
C ASP A 4 5.51 -18.20 18.85
N ASP A 5 5.19 -19.14 17.94
CA ASP A 5 6.06 -20.28 17.65
C ASP A 5 7.27 -19.83 16.82
N TRP A 6 8.15 -19.06 17.47
CA TRP A 6 9.56 -19.10 17.16
C TRP A 6 10.09 -20.41 17.74
N TYR A 7 10.56 -21.31 16.88
CA TYR A 7 11.24 -22.53 17.32
C TYR A 7 12.47 -22.15 18.15
N SER A 8 12.31 -22.10 19.48
CA SER A 8 13.44 -22.04 20.42
C SER A 8 14.11 -23.40 20.40
N LEU A 9 15.09 -23.57 19.52
CA LEU A 9 16.02 -24.68 19.56
C LEU A 9 16.64 -24.72 20.97
N ASP A 10 16.47 -25.82 21.68
CA ASP A 10 17.14 -26.03 22.97
C ASP A 10 18.66 -26.03 22.73
N CYS A 11 19.30 -24.90 23.04
CA CYS A 11 20.71 -24.65 22.80
C CYS A 11 21.65 -25.51 23.69
N ARG A 12 21.13 -26.58 24.31
CA ARG A 12 21.87 -27.50 25.19
C ARG A 12 21.97 -28.93 24.64
N GLY A 13 21.35 -29.22 23.49
CA GLY A 13 21.31 -30.56 22.88
C GLY A 13 22.35 -30.82 21.79
N ALA A 14 22.32 -32.02 21.19
CA ALA A 14 23.22 -32.46 20.12
C ALA A 14 23.23 -31.50 18.91
N LEU A 15 22.08 -30.89 18.61
CA LEU A 15 21.93 -29.91 17.53
C LEU A 15 22.69 -28.60 17.80
N ALA A 16 22.79 -28.18 19.07
CA ALA A 16 23.60 -27.03 19.45
C ALA A 16 25.09 -27.32 19.37
N ALA A 17 25.49 -28.58 19.61
CA ALA A 17 26.87 -29.03 19.42
C ALA A 17 27.23 -29.08 17.92
N GLU A 18 26.33 -29.57 17.07
CA GLU A 18 26.48 -29.60 15.62
C GLU A 18 26.74 -28.21 15.03
N PHE A 19 26.03 -27.19 15.52
CA PHE A 19 26.21 -25.81 15.07
C PHE A 19 27.19 -24.98 15.93
N GLY A 20 27.84 -25.57 16.94
CA GLY A 20 28.83 -24.90 17.79
C GLY A 20 28.28 -23.69 18.56
N VAL A 21 27.12 -23.85 19.19
CA VAL A 21 26.42 -22.81 20.00
C VAL A 21 25.94 -23.34 21.36
N VAL A 22 26.61 -24.38 21.86
CA VAL A 22 26.24 -25.01 23.14
C VAL A 22 26.24 -23.98 24.26
N GLY A 23 25.10 -23.84 24.94
CA GLY A 23 24.92 -22.92 26.06
C GLY A 23 24.81 -21.43 25.66
N GLN A 24 24.70 -21.13 24.36
CA GLN A 24 24.59 -19.76 23.85
C GLN A 24 23.23 -19.53 23.19
N ARG A 25 22.73 -18.29 23.20
CA ARG A 25 21.63 -17.89 22.32
C ARG A 25 22.23 -17.56 20.96
N ALA A 26 21.67 -18.12 19.89
CA ALA A 26 22.14 -17.84 18.54
C ALA A 26 20.96 -17.77 17.57
N LEU A 27 21.12 -16.98 16.51
CA LEU A 27 20.25 -17.03 15.34
C LEU A 27 21.00 -17.79 14.24
N LEU A 28 20.31 -18.76 13.63
CA LEU A 28 20.84 -19.59 12.57
C LEU A 28 20.00 -19.36 11.31
N LEU A 29 20.66 -19.26 10.16
CA LEU A 29 20.01 -19.31 8.86
C LEU A 29 20.42 -20.61 8.16
N LEU A 30 19.45 -21.48 7.96
CA LEU A 30 19.59 -22.76 7.26
C LEU A 30 18.97 -22.62 5.86
N ASP A 31 19.48 -23.34 4.88
CA ASP A 31 18.80 -23.50 3.59
C ASP A 31 17.73 -24.61 3.64
N GLU A 32 17.10 -24.90 2.49
CA GLU A 32 16.04 -25.91 2.36
C GLU A 32 16.56 -27.34 2.64
N GLU A 33 17.85 -27.58 2.43
CA GLU A 33 18.53 -28.85 2.74
C GLU A 33 19.00 -28.94 4.20
N GLY A 34 18.77 -27.91 5.02
CA GLY A 34 19.15 -27.86 6.43
C GLY A 34 20.63 -27.52 6.67
N VAL A 35 21.33 -26.99 5.67
CA VAL A 35 22.74 -26.58 5.77
C VAL A 35 22.84 -25.18 6.36
N LEU A 36 23.72 -24.99 7.35
CA LEU A 36 24.00 -23.69 7.95
C LEU A 36 24.66 -22.73 6.94
N ARG A 37 23.95 -21.67 6.60
CA ARG A 37 24.40 -20.59 5.71
C ARG A 37 24.91 -19.37 6.46
N TRP A 38 24.34 -19.08 7.63
CA TRP A 38 24.77 -17.96 8.44
C TRP A 38 24.44 -18.17 9.92
N LYS A 39 25.25 -17.59 10.80
CA LYS A 39 25.08 -17.68 12.26
C LYS A 39 25.53 -16.40 12.95
N ILE A 40 24.80 -16.00 13.98
CA ILE A 40 25.25 -15.02 14.97
C ILE A 40 24.99 -15.52 16.39
N VAL A 41 25.96 -15.34 17.28
CA VAL A 41 25.81 -15.57 18.71
C VAL A 41 25.34 -14.26 19.35
N VAL A 42 24.28 -14.33 20.14
CA VAL A 42 23.62 -13.19 20.77
C VAL A 42 24.03 -13.13 22.24
N GLU A 43 24.72 -12.05 22.60
CA GLU A 43 25.13 -11.82 23.99
C GLU A 43 23.91 -11.58 24.91
N PRO A 44 23.99 -11.93 26.20
CA PRO A 44 22.93 -11.65 27.16
C PRO A 44 22.60 -10.15 27.21
N GLY A 45 21.33 -9.80 26.94
CA GLY A 45 20.85 -8.41 26.93
C GLY A 45 20.99 -7.68 25.60
N GLN A 46 21.57 -8.32 24.58
CA GLN A 46 21.62 -7.80 23.22
C GLN A 46 20.40 -8.29 22.43
N ASP A 47 19.65 -7.37 21.81
CA ASP A 47 18.61 -7.72 20.84
C ASP A 47 19.19 -7.86 19.44
N VAL A 48 18.74 -8.88 18.71
CA VAL A 48 19.04 -9.04 17.29
C VAL A 48 18.16 -8.08 16.51
N ARG A 49 18.77 -7.07 15.88
CA ARG A 49 18.02 -6.09 15.09
C ARG A 49 17.59 -6.72 13.76
N PRO A 50 16.35 -6.51 13.27
CA PRO A 50 15.89 -7.04 11.99
C PRO A 50 16.85 -6.77 10.82
N GLY A 51 17.50 -5.60 10.81
CA GLY A 51 18.50 -5.24 9.79
C GLY A 51 19.73 -6.17 9.74
N GLN A 52 20.12 -6.80 10.84
CA GLN A 52 21.22 -7.77 10.86
C GLN A 52 20.84 -9.08 10.15
N VAL A 53 19.57 -9.49 10.29
CA VAL A 53 19.02 -10.68 9.62
C VAL A 53 18.84 -10.41 8.13
N LEU A 54 18.32 -9.24 7.77
CA LEU A 54 18.18 -8.80 6.37
C LEU A 54 19.53 -8.72 5.65
N ALA A 55 20.56 -8.16 6.29
CA ALA A 55 21.91 -8.10 5.70
C ALA A 55 22.50 -9.50 5.47
N ALA A 56 22.27 -10.44 6.40
CA ALA A 56 22.68 -11.82 6.24
C ALA A 56 21.95 -12.52 5.08
N LEU A 57 20.63 -12.32 4.97
CA LEU A 57 19.83 -12.82 3.86
C LEU A 57 20.30 -12.26 2.52
N GLU A 58 20.62 -10.97 2.45
CA GLU A 58 21.10 -10.32 1.22
C GLU A 58 22.45 -10.88 0.77
N ALA A 59 23.38 -11.12 1.71
CA ALA A 59 24.68 -11.72 1.43
C ALA A 59 24.58 -13.17 0.94
N LEU A 60 23.47 -13.86 1.25
CA LEU A 60 23.20 -15.24 0.86
C LEU A 60 22.36 -15.37 -0.41
N LYS A 61 21.80 -14.28 -0.93
CA LYS A 61 21.09 -14.31 -2.20
C LYS A 61 22.08 -14.71 -3.31
N PRO A 62 21.80 -15.77 -4.09
CA PRO A 62 22.56 -16.00 -5.30
C PRO A 62 22.44 -14.76 -6.20
N PRO A 63 23.48 -14.43 -6.98
CA PRO A 63 23.37 -13.36 -7.96
C PRO A 63 22.15 -13.63 -8.83
N LEU A 64 21.30 -12.60 -9.00
CA LEU A 64 20.18 -12.67 -9.94
C LEU A 64 20.75 -13.12 -11.28
N ALA A 65 20.33 -14.31 -11.73
CA ALA A 65 20.64 -14.74 -13.07
C ALA A 65 20.19 -13.62 -14.02
N ALA A 66 21.06 -13.27 -14.97
CA ALA A 66 20.66 -12.39 -16.06
C ALA A 66 19.34 -12.93 -16.61
N PRO A 67 18.31 -12.08 -16.83
CA PRO A 67 17.01 -12.57 -17.26
C PRO A 67 17.21 -13.41 -18.51
N ASP A 68 16.90 -14.71 -18.40
CA ASP A 68 16.87 -15.60 -19.55
C ASP A 68 15.95 -14.96 -20.59
N ALA A 69 16.44 -14.98 -21.83
CA ALA A 69 15.90 -14.27 -22.96
C ALA A 69 14.37 -14.32 -23.01
N ALA A 70 13.77 -13.12 -23.07
CA ALA A 70 12.43 -12.82 -23.56
C ALA A 70 11.39 -13.94 -23.41
N VAL A 71 10.52 -13.81 -22.41
CA VAL A 71 9.18 -14.39 -22.48
C VAL A 71 8.48 -13.76 -23.68
N VAL A 72 8.58 -14.43 -24.84
CA VAL A 72 7.81 -14.10 -26.03
C VAL A 72 6.40 -14.57 -25.77
N VAL A 73 5.55 -13.67 -25.26
CA VAL A 73 4.10 -13.86 -25.36
C VAL A 73 3.75 -13.71 -26.84
N SER A 74 3.56 -14.86 -27.49
CA SER A 74 3.01 -14.93 -28.82
C SER A 74 1.58 -14.39 -28.80
N GLY A 75 1.32 -13.33 -29.55
CA GLY A 75 -0.03 -12.78 -29.68
C GLY A 75 -0.05 -11.31 -30.10
N VAL A 76 0.28 -11.07 -31.38
CA VAL A 76 0.04 -9.83 -32.14
C VAL A 76 0.69 -8.57 -31.57
N SER A 77 1.74 -8.10 -32.24
CA SER A 77 2.36 -6.80 -31.95
C SER A 77 1.38 -5.65 -32.18
N ARG A 78 1.49 -4.61 -31.34
CA ARG A 78 0.75 -3.34 -31.48
C ARG A 78 0.85 -2.76 -32.90
N ARG A 79 1.99 -2.99 -33.57
CA ARG A 79 2.22 -2.59 -34.97
C ARG A 79 1.32 -3.35 -35.94
N THR A 80 1.18 -4.66 -35.74
CA THR A 80 0.31 -5.53 -36.54
C THR A 80 -1.17 -5.15 -36.38
N PHE A 81 -1.59 -4.78 -35.16
CA PHE A 81 -2.95 -4.28 -34.91
C PHE A 81 -3.23 -2.95 -35.64
N VAL A 82 -2.32 -1.97 -35.51
CA VAL A 82 -2.47 -0.66 -36.16
C VAL A 82 -2.47 -0.78 -37.69
N THR A 83 -1.61 -1.64 -38.25
CA THR A 83 -1.58 -1.88 -39.71
C THR A 83 -2.86 -2.56 -40.20
N ALA A 84 -3.42 -3.51 -39.45
CA ALA A 84 -4.67 -4.18 -39.83
C ALA A 84 -5.87 -3.22 -39.76
N ALA A 85 -5.93 -2.35 -38.75
CA ALA A 85 -6.99 -1.35 -38.61
C ALA A 85 -7.00 -0.31 -39.74
N LEU A 86 -5.81 0.14 -40.18
CA LEU A 86 -5.68 1.08 -41.30
C LEU A 86 -6.05 0.45 -42.64
N ALA A 87 -5.72 -0.83 -42.86
CA ALA A 87 -6.10 -1.55 -44.08
C ALA A 87 -7.63 -1.75 -44.18
N ALA A 88 -8.31 -2.02 -43.06
CA ALA A 88 -9.76 -2.12 -43.01
C ALA A 88 -10.46 -0.77 -43.30
N ALA A 89 -9.90 0.34 -42.82
CA ALA A 89 -10.41 1.68 -43.11
C ALA A 89 -10.21 2.10 -44.57
N ALA A 90 -9.11 1.67 -45.21
CA ALA A 90 -8.84 1.97 -46.61
C ALA A 90 -9.81 1.25 -47.57
N LEU A 91 -10.35 0.09 -47.18
CA LEU A 91 -11.36 -0.64 -47.97
C LEU A 91 -12.70 0.12 -48.07
N LEU A 92 -13.01 1.00 -47.11
CA LEU A 92 -14.24 1.80 -47.09
C LEU A 92 -14.19 3.02 -48.03
N LEU A 93 -13.03 3.31 -48.64
CA LEU A 93 -12.84 4.45 -49.54
C LEU A 93 -12.86 4.05 -51.03
N LEU A 94 -13.11 2.78 -51.34
CA LEU A 94 -13.31 2.31 -52.72
C LEU A 94 -14.77 2.51 -53.14
N PRO A 95 -15.06 3.03 -54.36
CA PRO A 95 -16.42 3.10 -54.85
C PRO A 95 -16.93 1.67 -55.10
N GLY A 96 -17.82 1.18 -54.22
CA GLY A 96 -18.41 -0.16 -54.30
C GLY A 96 -18.26 -1.01 -53.03
N GLY A 97 -17.61 -0.53 -51.97
CA GLY A 97 -17.59 -1.21 -50.68
C GLY A 97 -18.92 -1.07 -49.94
N SER A 98 -19.88 -1.97 -50.17
CA SER A 98 -21.06 -2.06 -49.29
C SER A 98 -20.61 -2.48 -47.90
N ALA A 99 -20.92 -1.64 -46.91
CA ALA A 99 -20.93 -2.06 -45.52
C ALA A 99 -21.93 -3.22 -45.40
N ALA A 100 -21.46 -4.41 -45.02
CA ALA A 100 -22.36 -5.40 -44.47
C ALA A 100 -22.89 -4.78 -43.16
N GLU A 101 -24.17 -4.40 -43.14
CA GLU A 101 -24.91 -4.12 -41.92
C GLU A 101 -24.98 -5.42 -41.12
N GLY A 102 -23.91 -5.67 -40.35
CA GLY A 102 -23.98 -6.50 -39.17
C GLY A 102 -24.94 -5.79 -38.23
N SER A 103 -26.18 -6.29 -38.20
CA SER A 103 -27.18 -5.98 -37.18
C SER A 103 -26.56 -6.28 -35.81
N ASN A 104 -25.88 -5.28 -35.24
CA ASN A 104 -25.79 -5.18 -33.80
C ASN A 104 -27.19 -4.77 -33.36
N ALA A 105 -28.04 -5.79 -33.20
CA ALA A 105 -29.11 -5.74 -32.23
C ALA A 105 -28.47 -5.23 -30.95
N ALA A 106 -28.69 -3.94 -30.68
CA ALA A 106 -28.53 -3.37 -29.37
C ALA A 106 -29.52 -4.14 -28.49
N SER A 107 -29.08 -5.29 -27.98
CA SER A 107 -29.58 -5.81 -26.73
C SER A 107 -29.52 -4.62 -25.79
N GLY A 108 -30.69 -4.10 -25.46
CA GLY A 108 -30.90 -3.34 -24.26
C GLY A 108 -30.50 -4.24 -23.10
N ALA A 109 -29.20 -4.30 -22.85
CA ALA A 109 -28.68 -4.58 -21.54
C ALA A 109 -29.15 -3.39 -20.72
N THR A 110 -30.35 -3.50 -20.16
CA THR A 110 -30.64 -2.94 -18.86
C THR A 110 -29.47 -3.36 -17.98
N GLY A 111 -28.48 -2.47 -17.86
CA GLY A 111 -27.51 -2.57 -16.78
C GLY A 111 -28.31 -2.70 -15.49
N PRO A 112 -27.84 -3.47 -14.50
CA PRO A 112 -28.54 -3.57 -13.22
C PRO A 112 -28.85 -2.15 -12.76
N ALA A 113 -30.13 -1.92 -12.48
CA ALA A 113 -30.66 -0.63 -12.10
C ALA A 113 -29.76 0.02 -11.06
N ALA A 114 -29.52 1.32 -11.23
CA ALA A 114 -28.89 2.15 -10.23
C ALA A 114 -29.51 1.86 -8.85
N GLY A 115 -28.66 1.51 -7.89
CA GLY A 115 -28.97 1.47 -6.47
C GLY A 115 -29.97 0.39 -6.06
N HIS A 116 -29.49 -0.65 -5.40
CA HIS A 116 -30.34 -1.24 -4.37
C HIS A 116 -30.60 -0.15 -3.33
N ASP A 117 -31.77 0.49 -3.37
CA ASP A 117 -32.31 1.21 -2.24
C ASP A 117 -32.57 0.18 -1.13
N LEU A 118 -31.51 -0.07 -0.36
CA LEU A 118 -31.64 -0.76 0.90
C LEU A 118 -32.12 0.30 1.85
N GLY A 119 -33.45 0.48 1.92
CA GLY A 119 -34.16 1.46 2.74
C GLY A 119 -33.90 1.36 4.26
N ASN A 120 -32.81 0.72 4.67
CA ASN A 120 -32.28 0.65 6.01
C ASN A 120 -30.99 1.49 6.12
N THR A 121 -31.09 2.79 5.87
CA THR A 121 -30.00 3.73 6.20
C THR A 121 -30.00 4.02 7.70
N VAL A 122 -28.82 4.25 8.26
CA VAL A 122 -28.62 4.62 9.67
C VAL A 122 -28.09 6.04 9.79
N PRO A 123 -28.50 6.79 10.83
CA PRO A 123 -27.89 8.07 11.14
C PRO A 123 -26.46 7.89 11.63
N VAL A 124 -25.52 8.61 11.02
CA VAL A 124 -24.10 8.60 11.38
C VAL A 124 -23.64 10.05 11.57
N VAL A 125 -22.95 10.32 12.67
CA VAL A 125 -22.33 11.62 12.96
C VAL A 125 -20.81 11.46 12.98
N LEU A 126 -20.11 12.14 12.07
CA LEU A 126 -18.65 12.09 11.92
C LEU A 126 -18.05 13.46 12.22
N THR A 127 -16.93 13.50 12.94
CA THR A 127 -16.12 14.72 13.09
C THR A 127 -14.90 14.60 12.20
N ILE A 128 -14.85 15.34 11.10
CA ILE A 128 -13.81 15.23 10.06
C ILE A 128 -13.14 16.59 9.91
N ASN A 129 -11.81 16.63 10.06
CA ASN A 129 -11.01 17.85 9.94
C ASN A 129 -11.53 19.02 10.81
N GLY A 130 -12.10 18.69 11.98
CA GLY A 130 -12.70 19.65 12.92
C GLY A 130 -14.16 20.01 12.64
N GLU A 131 -14.75 19.56 11.53
CA GLU A 131 -16.15 19.82 11.16
C GLU A 131 -17.05 18.61 11.49
N THR A 132 -18.26 18.88 12.00
CA THR A 132 -19.26 17.83 12.27
C THR A 132 -20.17 17.62 11.06
N HIS A 133 -20.16 16.41 10.52
CA HIS A 133 -21.03 15.97 9.43
C HIS A 133 -22.10 15.01 9.94
N ARG A 134 -23.36 15.22 9.55
CA ARG A 134 -24.50 14.35 9.86
C ARG A 134 -25.00 13.70 8.57
N LEU A 135 -25.00 12.38 8.51
CA LEU A 135 -25.26 11.60 7.29
C LEU A 135 -26.30 10.51 7.55
N GLN A 136 -27.05 10.15 6.49
CA GLN A 136 -27.85 8.91 6.43
C GLN A 136 -27.13 7.94 5.49
N LEU A 137 -26.58 6.85 6.03
CA LEU A 137 -25.73 5.93 5.27
C LEU A 137 -26.26 4.50 5.33
N ASP A 138 -26.04 3.72 4.27
CA ASP A 138 -26.15 2.26 4.36
C ASP A 138 -25.11 1.75 5.40
N PRO A 139 -25.48 0.85 6.34
CA PRO A 139 -24.57 0.37 7.39
C PRO A 139 -23.26 -0.25 6.89
N ARG A 140 -23.21 -0.67 5.62
CA ARG A 140 -22.03 -1.29 4.99
C ARG A 140 -21.07 -0.27 4.38
N VAL A 141 -21.45 1.02 4.34
CA VAL A 141 -20.58 2.08 3.82
C VAL A 141 -19.31 2.16 4.67
N VAL A 142 -18.18 1.94 4.01
CA VAL A 142 -16.85 2.13 4.61
C VAL A 142 -16.52 3.62 4.68
N LEU A 143 -15.69 4.00 5.65
CA LEU A 143 -15.28 5.38 5.87
C LEU A 143 -14.68 6.01 4.61
N LEU A 144 -13.94 5.22 3.82
CA LEU A 144 -13.39 5.68 2.55
C LEU A 144 -14.46 6.21 1.59
N ASP A 145 -15.57 5.49 1.45
CA ASP A 145 -16.65 5.86 0.52
C ASP A 145 -17.52 6.96 1.10
N ALA A 146 -17.73 6.98 2.43
CA ALA A 146 -18.36 8.11 3.09
C ALA A 146 -17.60 9.43 2.84
N LEU A 147 -16.26 9.41 2.95
CA LEU A 147 -15.43 10.58 2.68
C LEU A 147 -15.53 11.02 1.22
N ARG A 148 -15.37 10.10 0.27
CA ARG A 148 -15.21 10.44 -1.14
C ARG A 148 -16.52 10.69 -1.86
N GLU A 149 -17.48 9.80 -1.65
CA GLU A 149 -18.69 9.73 -2.48
C GLU A 149 -19.85 10.48 -1.81
N ASN A 150 -19.93 10.48 -0.47
CA ASN A 150 -20.97 11.21 0.26
C ASN A 150 -20.55 12.64 0.65
N LEU A 151 -19.29 12.85 1.04
CA LEU A 151 -18.78 14.14 1.52
C LEU A 151 -17.89 14.87 0.50
N HIS A 152 -17.53 14.22 -0.61
CA HIS A 152 -16.68 14.79 -1.66
C HIS A 152 -15.28 15.23 -1.19
N LEU A 153 -14.80 14.70 -0.07
CA LEU A 153 -13.41 14.76 0.39
C LEU A 153 -12.61 13.68 -0.34
N THR A 154 -12.25 13.99 -1.59
CA THR A 154 -11.69 13.02 -2.54
C THR A 154 -10.19 12.79 -2.40
N GLY A 155 -9.52 13.47 -1.45
CA GLY A 155 -8.09 13.36 -1.19
C GLY A 155 -7.68 11.94 -0.80
N THR A 156 -8.41 11.30 0.10
CA THR A 156 -8.20 9.88 0.45
C THR A 156 -8.53 8.99 -0.76
N LYS A 157 -7.64 8.05 -1.11
CA LYS A 157 -7.75 7.29 -2.38
C LYS A 157 -8.14 5.84 -2.19
N LYS A 158 -8.93 5.33 -3.14
CA LYS A 158 -9.26 3.90 -3.28
C LYS A 158 -8.27 3.25 -4.24
N GLY A 159 -7.27 2.54 -3.71
CA GLY A 159 -6.28 1.82 -4.54
C GLY A 159 -6.60 0.35 -4.76
N CYS A 160 -7.06 -0.33 -3.71
CA CYS A 160 -7.34 -1.78 -3.74
C CYS A 160 -8.68 -2.16 -3.08
N ASP A 161 -9.19 -1.36 -2.15
CA ASP A 161 -10.39 -1.66 -1.33
C ASP A 161 -10.31 -2.93 -0.46
N HIS A 162 -9.10 -3.48 -0.27
CA HIS A 162 -8.85 -4.71 0.48
C HIS A 162 -7.70 -4.59 1.50
N GLY A 163 -7.33 -3.36 1.88
CA GLY A 163 -6.27 -3.10 2.86
C GLY A 163 -4.84 -3.42 2.42
N GLN A 164 -4.60 -3.61 1.13
CA GLN A 164 -3.30 -4.07 0.60
C GLN A 164 -2.33 -2.93 0.25
N CYS A 165 -2.81 -1.69 0.08
CA CYS A 165 -2.00 -0.63 -0.55
C CYS A 165 -1.74 0.63 0.29
N GLY A 166 -2.48 0.84 1.39
CA GLY A 166 -2.33 2.05 2.22
C GLY A 166 -2.77 3.38 1.57
N ALA A 167 -3.23 3.41 0.32
CA ALA A 167 -3.65 4.66 -0.34
C ALA A 167 -4.87 5.34 0.34
N CYS A 168 -5.58 4.59 1.18
CA CYS A 168 -6.76 5.04 1.93
C CYS A 168 -6.45 5.40 3.39
N THR A 169 -5.18 5.54 3.78
CA THR A 169 -4.81 5.86 5.16
C THR A 169 -5.35 7.24 5.55
N VAL A 170 -6.03 7.27 6.69
CA VAL A 170 -6.50 8.47 7.41
C VAL A 170 -6.05 8.38 8.87
N HIS A 171 -6.25 9.43 9.66
CA HIS A 171 -6.08 9.34 11.12
C HIS A 171 -7.44 9.22 11.81
N LEU A 172 -7.53 8.29 12.76
CA LEU A 172 -8.62 8.17 13.72
C LEU A 172 -8.04 8.39 15.11
N ASP A 173 -8.48 9.47 15.78
CA ASP A 173 -7.95 9.87 17.09
C ASP A 173 -6.42 10.01 17.08
N GLY A 174 -5.86 10.52 15.97
CA GLY A 174 -4.42 10.70 15.78
C GLY A 174 -3.65 9.43 15.38
N GLN A 175 -4.33 8.28 15.21
CA GLN A 175 -3.68 7.02 14.84
C GLN A 175 -4.00 6.64 13.38
N SER A 176 -3.02 6.10 12.66
CA SER A 176 -3.23 5.66 11.28
C SER A 176 -4.24 4.51 11.20
N ALA A 177 -5.20 4.62 10.28
CA ALA A 177 -6.19 3.59 10.00
C ALA A 177 -6.49 3.48 8.50
N LEU A 178 -6.83 2.28 8.05
CA LEU A 178 -7.26 2.02 6.67
C LEU A 178 -8.75 2.31 6.53
N ALA A 179 -9.08 3.42 5.85
CA ALA A 179 -10.47 3.85 5.70
C ALA A 179 -11.33 2.84 4.91
N CYS A 180 -10.73 2.04 4.01
CA CYS A 180 -11.45 1.01 3.25
C CYS A 180 -11.88 -0.20 4.10
N LEU A 181 -11.25 -0.43 5.25
CA LEU A 181 -11.58 -1.53 6.16
C LEU A 181 -12.27 -1.05 7.44
N THR A 182 -12.70 0.21 7.47
CA THR A 182 -13.39 0.82 8.62
C THR A 182 -14.80 1.17 8.20
N LEU A 183 -15.83 0.74 8.93
CA LEU A 183 -17.20 1.19 8.68
C LEU A 183 -17.38 2.65 9.14
N ALA A 184 -18.10 3.44 8.34
CA ALA A 184 -18.39 4.84 8.70
C ALA A 184 -19.15 4.92 10.03
N ALA A 185 -20.15 4.07 10.24
CA ALA A 185 -20.92 4.00 11.48
C ALA A 185 -20.06 3.69 12.72
N MET A 186 -18.98 2.92 12.58
CA MET A 186 -18.05 2.60 13.68
C MET A 186 -17.09 3.75 14.01
N SER A 187 -17.03 4.78 13.16
CA SER A 187 -16.15 5.94 13.34
C SER A 187 -16.81 7.08 14.12
N GLN A 188 -18.05 6.91 14.56
CA GLN A 188 -18.76 7.90 15.34
C GLN A 188 -18.09 8.14 16.70
N GLY A 189 -18.00 9.42 17.09
CA GLY A 189 -17.32 9.85 18.31
C GLY A 189 -15.79 9.95 18.20
N LYS A 190 -15.21 9.56 17.06
CA LYS A 190 -13.78 9.72 16.78
C LYS A 190 -13.48 11.03 16.08
N GLN A 191 -12.25 11.52 16.24
CA GLN A 191 -11.70 12.60 15.43
C GLN A 191 -11.05 12.02 14.18
N ILE A 192 -11.58 12.36 13.01
CA ILE A 192 -11.09 11.89 11.72
C ILE A 192 -10.29 13.01 11.07
N THR A 193 -9.02 12.75 10.73
CA THR A 193 -8.20 13.67 9.93
C THR A 193 -7.89 13.03 8.60
N THR A 194 -8.12 13.76 7.51
CA THR A 194 -7.74 13.38 6.15
C THR A 194 -6.59 14.24 5.63
N ILE A 195 -6.12 13.97 4.41
CA ILE A 195 -5.03 14.74 3.80
C ILE A 195 -5.38 16.24 3.67
N GLU A 196 -6.64 16.56 3.42
CA GLU A 196 -7.17 17.92 3.33
C GLU A 196 -7.09 18.66 4.67
N GLY A 197 -7.15 17.94 5.79
CA GLY A 197 -7.10 18.51 7.14
C GLY A 197 -5.70 18.83 7.66
N LEU A 198 -4.63 18.48 6.93
CA LEU A 198 -3.26 18.73 7.39
C LEU A 198 -2.80 20.19 7.16
N ALA A 199 -3.27 20.82 6.09
CA ALA A 199 -2.87 22.20 5.76
C ALA A 199 -3.71 23.22 6.56
N THR A 200 -3.12 24.38 6.85
CA THR A 200 -3.84 25.51 7.46
C THR A 200 -3.94 26.65 6.44
N GLY A 201 -5.09 26.73 5.75
CA GLY A 201 -5.23 27.64 4.61
C GLY A 201 -4.22 27.29 3.51
N ASP A 202 -3.44 28.29 3.07
CA ASP A 202 -2.40 28.10 2.05
C ASP A 202 -1.08 27.56 2.62
N ALA A 203 -0.96 27.41 3.95
CA ALA A 203 0.24 26.90 4.58
C ALA A 203 0.23 25.36 4.60
N LEU A 204 1.17 24.76 3.87
CA LEU A 204 1.40 23.32 3.86
C LEU A 204 1.87 22.83 5.23
N HIS A 205 1.39 21.65 5.61
CA HIS A 205 1.96 20.90 6.73
C HIS A 205 3.45 20.59 6.46
N PRO A 206 4.33 20.57 7.48
CA PRO A 206 5.77 20.27 7.28
C PRO A 206 6.03 18.99 6.47
N MET A 207 5.24 17.93 6.69
CA MET A 207 5.32 16.70 5.90
C MET A 207 4.95 16.92 4.42
N GLN A 208 3.91 17.71 4.12
CA GLN A 208 3.54 18.05 2.74
C GLN A 208 4.64 18.87 2.05
N ALA A 209 5.20 19.86 2.76
CA ALA A 209 6.30 20.67 2.26
C ALA A 209 7.57 19.84 1.99
N ALA A 210 7.90 18.90 2.87
CA ALA A 210 9.01 17.97 2.67
C ALA A 210 8.77 17.07 1.45
N PHE A 211 7.56 16.53 1.28
CA PHE A 211 7.23 15.72 0.10
C PHE A 211 7.38 16.50 -1.21
N LEU A 212 6.98 17.78 -1.22
CA LEU A 212 7.18 18.66 -2.37
C LEU A 212 8.67 18.92 -2.64
N LYS A 213 9.44 19.24 -1.60
CA LYS A 213 10.87 19.56 -1.72
C LYS A 213 11.70 18.40 -2.25
N HIS A 214 11.39 17.18 -1.82
CA HIS A 214 12.15 15.98 -2.16
C HIS A 214 11.63 15.26 -3.41
N ASP A 215 10.63 15.81 -4.11
CA ASP A 215 9.97 15.12 -5.23
C ASP A 215 9.49 13.72 -4.82
N ALA A 216 8.86 13.63 -3.65
CA ALA A 216 8.43 12.38 -3.01
C ALA A 216 7.12 11.83 -3.57
N PHE A 217 6.81 12.14 -4.82
CA PHE A 217 5.64 11.65 -5.54
C PHE A 217 5.83 11.83 -7.05
N GLN A 218 4.99 11.15 -7.84
CA GLN A 218 4.92 11.36 -9.29
C GLN A 218 3.47 11.45 -9.73
N CYS A 219 2.78 10.31 -9.93
CA CYS A 219 1.37 10.30 -10.32
C CYS A 219 0.43 10.89 -9.25
N GLY A 220 0.92 11.09 -8.02
CA GLY A 220 0.17 11.69 -6.92
C GLY A 220 -0.82 10.75 -6.23
N TYR A 221 -1.12 9.57 -6.78
CA TYR A 221 -2.23 8.74 -6.31
C TYR A 221 -2.01 8.17 -4.90
N CYS A 222 -0.82 7.64 -4.60
CA CYS A 222 -0.50 7.12 -3.27
C CYS A 222 -0.17 8.23 -2.26
N THR A 223 0.11 9.45 -2.73
CA THR A 223 0.70 10.54 -1.94
C THR A 223 -0.13 10.91 -0.71
N PRO A 224 -1.48 11.01 -0.77
CA PRO A 224 -2.29 11.23 0.42
C PRO A 224 -2.04 10.19 1.52
N GLY A 225 -2.14 8.90 1.17
CA GLY A 225 -1.91 7.82 2.13
C GLY A 225 -0.47 7.80 2.67
N GLN A 226 0.53 8.08 1.83
CA GLN A 226 1.94 8.18 2.23
C GLN A 226 2.13 9.31 3.26
N ILE A 227 1.60 10.51 3.00
CA ILE A 227 1.74 11.66 3.90
C ILE A 227 1.02 11.40 5.23
N MET A 228 -0.18 10.81 5.19
CA MET A 228 -0.94 10.48 6.41
C MET A 228 -0.17 9.45 7.26
N ALA A 229 0.29 8.34 6.68
CA ALA A 229 1.06 7.33 7.38
C ALA A 229 2.37 7.91 7.97
N ALA A 230 3.11 8.68 7.17
CA ALA A 230 4.34 9.34 7.59
C ALA A 230 4.11 10.33 8.74
N THR A 231 3.02 11.10 8.70
CA THR A 231 2.72 12.08 9.75
C THR A 231 2.44 11.40 11.09
N ALA A 232 1.66 10.31 11.11
CA ALA A 232 1.45 9.52 12.33
C ALA A 232 2.75 8.90 12.83
N LEU A 233 3.56 8.33 11.92
CA LEU A 233 4.85 7.73 12.25
C LEU A 233 5.80 8.71 12.95
N VAL A 234 5.89 9.94 12.45
CA VAL A 234 6.73 10.99 13.05
C VAL A 234 6.19 11.42 14.41
N GLN A 235 4.86 11.49 14.58
CA GLN A 235 4.24 11.83 15.86
C GLN A 235 4.48 10.77 16.94
N ASP A 236 4.50 9.48 16.57
CA ASP A 236 4.73 8.38 17.49
C ASP A 236 6.19 8.29 17.98
N LYS A 237 7.15 8.88 17.26
CA LYS A 237 8.60 8.97 17.62
C LYS A 237 9.32 7.62 17.83
N GLN A 238 8.73 6.53 17.36
CA GLN A 238 9.27 5.18 17.56
C GLN A 238 10.33 4.78 16.52
N ALA A 239 10.12 5.10 15.25
CA ALA A 239 11.07 4.81 14.18
C ALA A 239 12.06 5.96 13.99
N ARG A 240 13.37 5.67 14.09
CA ARG A 240 14.43 6.71 14.00
C ARG A 240 15.52 6.39 13.00
N SER A 241 15.65 5.14 12.60
CA SER A 241 16.61 4.73 11.57
C SER A 241 15.95 4.62 10.20
N PRO A 242 16.71 4.77 9.10
CA PRO A 242 16.19 4.59 7.75
C PRO A 242 15.55 3.20 7.51
N VAL A 243 15.99 2.17 8.24
CA VAL A 243 15.43 0.82 8.12
C VAL A 243 14.07 0.74 8.82
N GLU A 244 13.96 1.25 10.05
CA GLU A 244 12.69 1.30 10.78
C GLU A 244 11.65 2.15 10.06
N LEU A 245 12.07 3.27 9.44
CA LEU A 245 11.18 4.10 8.64
C LEU A 245 10.62 3.36 7.43
N ARG A 246 11.46 2.61 6.71
CA ARG A 246 11.00 1.80 5.57
C ARG A 246 10.03 0.71 6.02
N GLU A 247 10.34 0.04 7.13
CA GLU A 247 9.48 -1.00 7.69
C GLU A 247 8.11 -0.44 8.10
N ALA A 248 8.11 0.66 8.84
CA ALA A 248 6.88 1.31 9.27
C ALA A 248 6.02 1.85 8.11
N MET A 249 6.66 2.23 7.00
CA MET A 249 5.99 2.69 5.79
C MET A 249 5.65 1.57 4.79
N SER A 250 5.99 0.31 5.10
CA SER A 250 5.83 -0.83 4.18
C SER A 250 4.37 -1.09 3.78
N GLY A 251 3.41 -0.69 4.61
CA GLY A 251 1.97 -0.75 4.33
C GLY A 251 1.47 0.24 3.27
N ASN A 252 2.31 1.17 2.82
CA ASN A 252 1.95 2.20 1.84
C ASN A 252 2.69 1.98 0.52
N LEU A 253 1.98 1.44 -0.47
CA LEU A 253 2.56 1.09 -1.77
C LEU A 253 2.64 2.29 -2.72
N CYS A 254 3.77 2.40 -3.43
CA CYS A 254 4.03 3.39 -4.46
C CYS A 254 4.50 2.70 -5.76
N ARG A 255 3.63 2.64 -6.77
CA ARG A 255 3.98 2.00 -8.06
C ARG A 255 4.94 2.81 -8.92
N CYS A 256 4.97 4.13 -8.75
CA CYS A 256 5.96 5.03 -9.37
C CYS A 256 7.36 4.88 -8.78
N ALA A 257 7.50 4.10 -7.69
CA ALA A 257 8.76 3.83 -7.01
C ALA A 257 9.47 5.08 -6.44
N ALA A 258 8.70 6.05 -5.93
CA ALA A 258 9.23 7.26 -5.28
C ALA A 258 9.80 7.00 -3.85
N TYR A 259 9.96 5.74 -3.43
CA TYR A 259 10.32 5.38 -2.05
C TYR A 259 11.60 6.04 -1.51
N PRO A 260 12.71 6.16 -2.27
CA PRO A 260 13.90 6.86 -1.76
C PRO A 260 13.63 8.33 -1.41
N ASN A 261 12.83 9.01 -2.23
CA ASN A 261 12.44 10.41 -2.04
C ASN A 261 11.43 10.57 -0.90
N ILE A 262 10.49 9.63 -0.77
CA ILE A 262 9.57 9.55 0.37
C ILE A 262 10.34 9.43 1.67
N LEU A 263 11.34 8.54 1.73
CA LEU A 263 12.19 8.39 2.92
C LEU A 263 12.94 9.69 3.24
N ALA A 264 13.55 10.33 2.25
CA ALA A 264 14.26 11.60 2.44
C ALA A 264 13.33 12.71 2.97
N ALA A 265 12.09 12.77 2.49
CA ALA A 265 11.08 13.71 2.99
C ALA A 265 10.72 13.44 4.46
N ILE A 266 10.55 12.17 4.85
CA ILE A 266 10.24 11.78 6.23
C ILE A 266 11.41 12.14 7.16
N GLU A 267 12.65 11.84 6.76
CA GLU A 267 13.86 12.17 7.54
C GLU A 267 14.06 13.69 7.71
N GLU A 268 13.69 14.50 6.72
CA GLU A 268 13.63 15.96 6.89
C GLU A 268 12.55 16.36 7.88
N ALA A 269 11.33 15.85 7.73
CA ALA A 269 10.21 16.20 8.59
C ALA A 269 10.43 15.78 10.06
N GLN A 270 11.20 14.72 10.33
CA GLN A 270 11.59 14.34 11.70
C GLN A 270 12.52 15.33 12.40
N ARG A 271 13.22 16.18 11.64
CA ARG A 271 14.19 17.15 12.16
C ARG A 271 13.62 18.56 12.34
N ALA A 272 12.43 18.81 11.81
CA ALA A 272 11.70 20.09 11.92
C ALA A 272 10.96 20.17 13.26
#